data_AF-A0AAV6V2B3-F1
#
_entry.id   AF-A0AAV6V2B3-F1
#
_cell.length_a   1.000
_cell.length_b   1.000
_cell.length_c   1.000
_cell.angle_alpha   90.00
_cell.angle_beta   90.00
_cell.angle_gamma   90.00
#
_symmetry.space_group_name_H-M   'P 1'
#
loop_
_entity.id
_entity.type
_entity.pdbx_description
1 polymer ?
#
loop_
_entity_poly.entity_id
_entity_poly.type
_entity_poly.pdbx_seq_one_letter_code
_entity_poly.pdbx_strand_id
1 'polypeptide(L)'
;MGDEQQPRKLYIMRHAERMDLTFGYGPAWMKKCFDEQDNYIRTDLNMPLSVPKRKGSQRDYIYDCPLTRIGLVQATFAGEAIKSRNVKFSHVFSSPSLRCMETCRKVLEASDQIHLPINVEPGLFEWLEWYVKEMPKWMSPEEMKENGFNVSEDYIPVMNETEILGRKETCEEYYERSFKVASDVLQKYSGKILFVGHASTLDACSRQLVGQQPKNEADMMKCITKLPLTAIAAVELDSGSQWKLIEPPILPPTHLKNAAFDWRILLD
;
A
#
# COMPACT_ATOMS: atom_id res chain seq x y z
N MET A 1 31.69 -21.33 13.12
CA MET A 1 31.34 -20.31 12.12
C MET A 1 30.19 -19.54 12.75
N GLY A 2 30.42 -18.28 13.13
CA GLY A 2 29.37 -17.49 13.79
C GLY A 2 28.23 -17.28 12.80
N ASP A 3 26.98 -17.45 13.25
CA ASP A 3 25.81 -17.02 12.48
C ASP A 3 25.99 -15.53 12.17
N GLU A 4 26.30 -15.20 10.91
CA GLU A 4 26.19 -13.83 10.42
C GLU A 4 24.72 -13.46 10.55
N GLN A 5 24.42 -12.64 11.56
CA GLN A 5 23.09 -12.16 11.83
C GLN A 5 22.58 -11.44 10.57
N GLN A 6 21.51 -11.95 9.96
CA GLN A 6 21.01 -11.39 8.70
C GLN A 6 20.76 -9.88 8.85
N PRO A 7 21.16 -9.06 7.87
CA PRO A 7 21.01 -7.61 7.95
C PRO A 7 19.54 -7.24 8.13
N ARG A 8 19.24 -6.46 9.17
CA ARG A 8 17.89 -6.01 9.48
C ARG A 8 17.55 -4.83 8.58
N LYS A 9 16.54 -5.00 7.73
CA LYS A 9 16.11 -3.97 6.77
C LYS A 9 14.60 -3.83 6.78
N LEU A 10 14.13 -2.58 6.71
CA LEU A 10 12.75 -2.24 6.45
C LEU A 10 12.63 -1.66 5.04
N TYR A 11 11.78 -2.26 4.23
CA TYR A 11 11.39 -1.78 2.91
C TYR A 11 9.97 -1.22 3.01
N ILE A 12 9.75 0.01 2.57
CA ILE A 12 8.45 0.69 2.68
C ILE A 12 8.01 1.07 1.28
N MET A 13 6.93 0.46 0.79
CA MET A 13 6.46 0.59 -0.58
C MET A 13 5.09 1.28 -0.65
N ARG A 14 4.95 2.22 -1.58
CA ARG A 14 3.66 2.82 -1.93
C ARG A 14 2.85 1.86 -2.80
N HIS A 15 1.55 1.78 -2.60
CA HIS A 15 0.64 1.07 -3.50
C HIS A 15 0.75 1.55 -4.97
N ALA A 16 0.25 0.73 -5.90
CA ALA A 16 0.23 1.02 -7.33
C ALA A 16 -0.99 1.87 -7.76
N GLU A 17 -1.17 2.09 -9.07
CA GLU A 17 -2.22 2.93 -9.66
C GLU A 17 -3.63 2.53 -9.21
N ARG A 18 -4.39 3.53 -8.72
CA ARG A 18 -5.73 3.38 -8.16
C ARG A 18 -6.83 3.69 -9.19
N MET A 19 -7.95 2.99 -9.07
CA MET A 19 -9.14 3.22 -9.91
C MET A 19 -9.66 4.66 -9.87
N ASP A 20 -9.77 5.22 -8.67
CA ASP A 20 -10.39 6.52 -8.42
C ASP A 20 -9.57 7.70 -8.95
N LEU A 21 -8.24 7.63 -8.88
CA LEU A 21 -7.35 8.65 -9.44
C LEU A 21 -7.29 8.62 -10.97
N THR A 22 -7.56 7.47 -11.58
CA THR A 22 -7.54 7.31 -13.05
C THR A 22 -8.89 7.66 -13.69
N PHE A 23 -10.01 7.23 -13.09
CA PHE A 23 -11.33 7.30 -13.74
C PHE A 23 -12.31 8.32 -13.12
N GLY A 24 -11.89 8.99 -12.05
CA GLY A 24 -12.66 10.01 -11.35
C GLY A 24 -12.89 9.64 -9.88
N TYR A 25 -12.70 10.60 -8.98
CA TYR A 25 -12.71 10.35 -7.55
C TYR A 25 -14.09 9.92 -7.01
N GLY A 26 -14.09 9.08 -5.98
CA GLY A 26 -15.29 8.63 -5.27
C GLY A 26 -16.31 7.97 -6.20
N PRO A 27 -17.59 8.39 -6.21
CA PRO A 27 -18.64 7.71 -6.98
C PRO A 27 -18.51 7.88 -8.50
N ALA A 28 -17.63 8.77 -8.99
CA ALA A 28 -17.54 9.07 -10.42
C ALA A 28 -17.04 7.87 -11.25
N TRP A 29 -16.04 7.13 -10.76
CA TRP A 29 -15.61 5.90 -11.42
C TRP A 29 -16.64 4.79 -11.23
N MET A 30 -17.27 4.67 -10.06
CA MET A 30 -18.25 3.61 -9.81
C MET A 30 -19.46 3.67 -10.73
N LYS A 31 -19.97 4.88 -11.02
CA LYS A 31 -21.07 5.08 -11.99
C LYS A 31 -20.75 4.57 -13.40
N LYS A 32 -19.47 4.41 -13.74
CA LYS A 32 -19.02 3.86 -15.02
C LYS A 32 -18.84 2.35 -14.98
N CYS A 33 -18.80 1.75 -13.79
CA CYS A 33 -18.30 0.40 -13.59
C CYS A 33 -19.24 -0.53 -12.84
N PHE A 34 -20.43 -0.06 -12.46
CA PHE A 34 -21.45 -0.87 -11.80
C PHE A 34 -22.82 -0.57 -12.43
N ASP A 35 -23.60 -1.62 -12.69
CA ASP A 35 -25.00 -1.49 -13.11
C ASP A 35 -25.96 -1.25 -11.93
N GLU A 36 -27.25 -1.15 -12.22
CA GLU A 36 -28.31 -0.96 -11.23
C GLU A 36 -28.50 -2.16 -10.30
N GLN A 37 -27.91 -3.32 -10.62
CA GLN A 37 -27.93 -4.55 -9.82
C GLN A 37 -26.61 -4.79 -9.08
N ASP A 38 -25.76 -3.76 -8.97
CA ASP A 38 -24.42 -3.82 -8.34
C ASP A 38 -23.44 -4.79 -9.03
N ASN A 39 -23.71 -5.20 -10.28
CA ASN A 39 -22.74 -6.01 -11.03
C ASN A 39 -21.65 -5.12 -11.61
N TYR A 40 -20.41 -5.56 -11.44
CA TYR A 40 -19.25 -4.89 -12.00
C TYR A 40 -19.21 -5.03 -13.53
N ILE A 41 -19.11 -3.91 -14.24
CA ILE A 41 -18.97 -3.83 -15.70
C ILE A 41 -17.67 -3.10 -16.05
N ARG A 42 -16.82 -3.75 -16.82
CA ARG A 42 -15.57 -3.14 -17.30
C ARG A 42 -15.85 -2.25 -18.52
N THR A 43 -15.72 -0.93 -18.37
CA THR A 43 -15.94 0.05 -19.46
C THR A 43 -14.66 0.66 -20.04
N ASP A 44 -13.50 0.39 -19.43
CA ASP A 44 -12.18 0.78 -19.94
C ASP A 44 -11.17 -0.38 -19.80
N LEU A 45 -10.21 -0.51 -20.72
CA LEU A 45 -9.24 -1.60 -20.71
C LEU A 45 -8.22 -1.53 -19.56
N ASN A 46 -8.07 -0.38 -18.92
CA ASN A 46 -7.28 -0.21 -17.72
C ASN A 46 -8.09 -0.50 -16.43
N MET A 47 -9.40 -0.71 -16.51
CA MET A 47 -10.18 -1.24 -15.39
C MET A 47 -9.93 -2.76 -15.22
N PRO A 48 -9.94 -3.30 -13.98
CA PRO A 48 -9.70 -4.71 -13.72
C PRO A 48 -10.78 -5.57 -14.39
N LEU A 49 -10.49 -6.87 -14.53
CA LEU A 49 -11.46 -7.82 -15.10
C LEU A 49 -12.63 -8.08 -14.14
N SER A 50 -12.36 -7.97 -12.85
CA SER A 50 -13.32 -8.14 -11.77
C SER A 50 -12.83 -7.33 -10.57
N VAL A 51 -13.75 -6.97 -9.67
CA VAL A 51 -13.40 -6.42 -8.36
C VAL A 51 -13.56 -7.51 -7.27
N PRO A 52 -12.76 -7.47 -6.19
CA PRO A 52 -12.85 -8.44 -5.10
C PRO A 52 -14.24 -8.44 -4.47
N LYS A 53 -14.91 -9.59 -4.35
CA LYS A 53 -16.27 -9.66 -3.79
C LYS A 53 -16.29 -9.15 -2.35
N ARG A 54 -17.29 -8.36 -2.00
CA ARG A 54 -17.48 -7.82 -0.65
C ARG A 54 -18.87 -8.19 -0.15
N LYS A 55 -19.02 -8.36 1.17
CA LYS A 55 -20.31 -8.60 1.84
C LYS A 55 -21.20 -7.36 1.81
N GLY A 56 -20.61 -6.17 1.77
CA GLY A 56 -21.33 -4.92 1.60
C GLY A 56 -21.68 -4.64 0.13
N SER A 57 -22.11 -3.41 -0.15
CA SER A 57 -22.49 -2.98 -1.49
C SER A 57 -21.29 -2.43 -2.28
N GLN A 58 -21.51 -2.10 -3.55
CA GLN A 58 -20.53 -1.36 -4.36
C GLN A 58 -20.01 -0.06 -3.70
N ARG A 59 -20.78 0.53 -2.78
CA ARG A 59 -20.40 1.75 -2.06
C ARG A 59 -19.15 1.56 -1.19
N ASP A 60 -18.86 0.34 -0.77
CA ASP A 60 -17.70 0.07 0.08
C ASP A 60 -16.38 0.33 -0.69
N TYR A 61 -16.39 0.38 -2.03
CA TYR A 61 -15.22 0.77 -2.83
C TYR A 61 -15.02 2.29 -2.98
N ILE A 62 -15.94 3.15 -2.53
CA ILE A 62 -15.82 4.61 -2.72
C ILE A 62 -14.52 5.14 -2.11
N TYR A 63 -14.19 4.69 -0.91
CA TYR A 63 -12.99 5.07 -0.16
C TYR A 63 -11.95 3.94 -0.08
N ASP A 64 -12.27 2.77 -0.63
CA ASP A 64 -11.39 1.60 -0.66
C ASP A 64 -11.34 0.97 -2.06
N CYS A 65 -10.99 1.80 -3.06
CA CYS A 65 -10.99 1.41 -4.45
C CYS A 65 -9.88 0.38 -4.77
N PRO A 66 -10.09 -0.48 -5.80
CA PRO A 66 -9.06 -1.41 -6.27
C PRO A 66 -7.97 -0.69 -7.08
N LEU A 67 -6.93 -1.44 -7.42
CA LEU A 67 -5.96 -1.09 -8.44
C LEU A 67 -6.58 -1.15 -9.84
N THR A 68 -5.96 -0.41 -10.76
CA THR A 68 -6.17 -0.57 -12.21
C THR A 68 -5.35 -1.74 -12.75
N ARG A 69 -5.56 -2.11 -14.02
CA ARG A 69 -4.72 -3.12 -14.69
C ARG A 69 -3.28 -2.64 -14.85
N ILE A 70 -3.07 -1.36 -15.14
CA ILE A 70 -1.72 -0.74 -15.13
C ILE A 70 -1.13 -0.79 -13.72
N GLY A 71 -1.93 -0.56 -12.67
CA GLY A 71 -1.50 -0.71 -11.28
C GLY A 71 -1.03 -2.13 -10.96
N LEU A 72 -1.75 -3.15 -11.42
CA LEU A 72 -1.33 -4.55 -11.29
C LEU A 72 0.00 -4.82 -12.03
N VAL A 73 0.20 -4.23 -13.21
CA VAL A 73 1.46 -4.33 -13.97
C VAL A 73 2.61 -3.62 -13.25
N GLN A 74 2.39 -2.42 -12.71
CA GLN A 74 3.40 -1.69 -11.92
C GLN A 74 3.86 -2.52 -10.70
N ALA A 75 2.92 -3.11 -9.96
CA ALA A 75 3.23 -3.99 -8.83
C ALA A 75 3.98 -5.26 -9.27
N THR A 76 3.65 -5.80 -10.45
CA THR A 76 4.35 -6.94 -11.05
C THR A 76 5.81 -6.59 -11.36
N PHE A 77 6.06 -5.45 -12.02
CA PHE A 77 7.43 -4.98 -12.29
C PHE A 77 8.25 -4.80 -11.01
N ALA A 78 7.64 -4.26 -9.95
CA ALA A 78 8.31 -4.13 -8.66
C ALA A 78 8.70 -5.51 -8.08
N GLY A 79 7.81 -6.50 -8.15
CA GLY A 79 8.10 -7.87 -7.71
C GLY A 79 9.17 -8.58 -8.55
N GLU A 80 9.13 -8.44 -9.87
CA GLU A 80 10.17 -8.97 -10.78
C GLU A 80 11.54 -8.34 -10.47
N ALA A 81 11.57 -7.04 -10.19
CA ALA A 81 12.79 -6.33 -9.80
C ALA A 81 13.30 -6.80 -8.42
N ILE A 82 12.41 -7.02 -7.44
CA ILE A 82 12.76 -7.60 -6.12
C ILE A 82 13.40 -8.98 -6.28
N LYS A 83 12.84 -9.83 -7.15
CA LYS A 83 13.37 -11.15 -7.48
C LYS A 83 14.73 -11.08 -8.13
N SER A 84 14.92 -10.23 -9.15
CA SER A 84 16.20 -10.09 -9.84
C SER A 84 17.31 -9.55 -8.94
N ARG A 85 16.96 -8.78 -7.91
CA ARG A 85 17.87 -8.30 -6.85
C ARG A 85 18.08 -9.29 -5.71
N ASN A 86 17.48 -10.48 -5.78
CA ASN A 86 17.52 -11.51 -4.76
C ASN A 86 17.14 -11.01 -3.35
N VAL A 87 16.15 -10.11 -3.28
CA VAL A 87 15.61 -9.63 -2.01
C VAL A 87 14.57 -10.63 -1.53
N LYS A 88 14.86 -11.31 -0.41
CA LYS A 88 13.97 -12.27 0.25
C LYS A 88 13.44 -11.68 1.55
N PHE A 89 12.12 -11.51 1.64
CA PHE A 89 11.47 -10.98 2.83
C PHE A 89 11.28 -12.07 3.86
N SER A 90 11.47 -11.71 5.13
CA SER A 90 11.19 -12.54 6.30
C SER A 90 9.74 -12.34 6.76
N HIS A 91 9.25 -11.09 6.69
CA HIS A 91 7.90 -10.71 7.11
C HIS A 91 7.33 -9.63 6.21
N VAL A 92 6.01 -9.65 6.01
CA VAL A 92 5.29 -8.73 5.14
C VAL A 92 4.11 -8.14 5.89
N PHE A 93 3.97 -6.82 5.82
CA PHE A 93 2.89 -6.07 6.43
C PHE A 93 2.25 -5.18 5.38
N SER A 94 0.94 -5.02 5.45
CA SER A 94 0.20 -4.14 4.56
C SER A 94 -0.80 -3.29 5.32
N SER A 95 -0.97 -2.05 4.88
CA SER A 95 -2.17 -1.29 5.18
C SER A 95 -3.41 -2.07 4.73
N PRO A 96 -4.54 -1.99 5.47
CA PRO A 96 -5.76 -2.73 5.14
C PRO A 96 -6.46 -2.24 3.86
N SER A 97 -6.05 -1.10 3.29
CA SER A 97 -6.64 -0.61 2.04
C SER A 97 -6.46 -1.61 0.91
N LEU A 98 -7.51 -1.84 0.13
CA LEU A 98 -7.54 -2.83 -0.94
C LEU A 98 -6.39 -2.64 -1.94
N ARG A 99 -6.14 -1.40 -2.36
CA ARG A 99 -4.99 -1.02 -3.20
C ARG A 99 -3.62 -1.46 -2.65
N CYS A 100 -3.44 -1.45 -1.33
CA CYS A 100 -2.20 -1.89 -0.69
C CYS A 100 -2.13 -3.41 -0.68
N MET A 101 -3.24 -4.08 -0.33
CA MET A 101 -3.34 -5.55 -0.35
C MET A 101 -3.09 -6.13 -1.75
N GLU A 102 -3.69 -5.56 -2.79
CA GLU A 102 -3.49 -5.97 -4.18
C GLU A 102 -2.06 -5.73 -4.66
N THR A 103 -1.46 -4.59 -4.28
CA THR A 103 -0.05 -4.31 -4.57
C THR A 103 0.85 -5.35 -3.90
N CYS A 104 0.63 -5.60 -2.62
CA CYS A 104 1.39 -6.56 -1.82
C CYS A 104 1.32 -7.96 -2.43
N ARG A 105 0.10 -8.46 -2.70
CA ARG A 105 -0.11 -9.76 -3.33
C ARG A 105 0.63 -9.87 -4.66
N LYS A 106 0.54 -8.86 -5.53
CA LYS A 106 1.20 -8.89 -6.85
C LYS A 106 2.73 -8.85 -6.76
N VAL A 107 3.27 -8.07 -5.82
CA VAL A 107 4.72 -8.02 -5.55
C VAL A 107 5.22 -9.38 -5.05
N LEU A 108 4.48 -10.02 -4.13
CA LEU A 108 4.85 -11.34 -3.62
C LEU A 108 4.72 -12.43 -4.69
N GLU A 109 3.67 -12.40 -5.50
CA GLU A 109 3.48 -13.31 -6.65
C GLU A 109 4.65 -13.21 -7.63
N ALA A 110 4.93 -12.01 -8.13
CA ALA A 110 5.99 -11.79 -9.11
C ALA A 110 7.41 -11.99 -8.56
N SER A 111 7.57 -11.95 -7.24
CA SER A 111 8.86 -12.21 -6.58
C SER A 111 9.10 -13.66 -6.12
N ASP A 112 8.19 -14.58 -6.44
CA ASP A 112 8.13 -15.97 -5.95
C ASP A 112 8.03 -16.09 -4.41
N GLN A 113 7.35 -15.16 -3.77
CA GLN A 113 7.20 -15.05 -2.32
C GLN A 113 5.74 -15.07 -1.85
N ILE A 114 4.81 -15.50 -2.71
CA ILE A 114 3.36 -15.54 -2.42
C ILE A 114 2.99 -16.44 -1.23
N HIS A 115 3.89 -17.35 -0.85
CA HIS A 115 3.75 -18.21 0.33
C HIS A 115 3.84 -17.44 1.65
N LEU A 116 4.44 -16.24 1.66
CA LEU A 116 4.51 -15.41 2.87
C LEU A 116 3.12 -14.87 3.24
N PRO A 117 2.69 -15.02 4.49
CA PRO A 117 1.44 -14.43 4.95
C PRO A 117 1.57 -12.90 5.07
N ILE A 118 0.50 -12.19 4.71
CA ILE A 118 0.39 -10.74 4.82
C ILE A 118 -0.18 -10.41 6.20
N ASN A 119 0.62 -9.75 7.03
CA ASN A 119 0.18 -9.20 8.32
C ASN A 119 -0.56 -7.88 8.07
N VAL A 120 -1.88 -7.87 8.23
CA VAL A 120 -2.69 -6.66 8.01
C VAL A 120 -2.54 -5.73 9.20
N GLU A 121 -1.94 -4.56 8.99
CA GLU A 121 -1.66 -3.56 10.03
C GLU A 121 -2.45 -2.27 9.75
N PRO A 122 -3.59 -2.06 10.43
CA PRO A 122 -4.36 -0.81 10.36
C PRO A 122 -3.51 0.43 10.66
N GLY A 123 -2.52 0.32 11.54
CA GLY A 123 -1.56 1.40 11.83
C GLY A 123 -0.70 1.85 10.64
N LEU A 124 -0.70 1.13 9.51
CA LEU A 124 -0.07 1.56 8.25
C LEU A 124 -1.02 2.37 7.34
N PHE A 125 -2.28 2.56 7.72
CA PHE A 125 -3.20 3.41 6.98
C PHE A 125 -2.71 4.86 6.92
N GLU A 126 -3.05 5.58 5.86
CA GLU A 126 -2.62 6.97 5.64
C GLU A 126 -3.28 7.96 6.60
N TRP A 127 -2.93 9.24 6.47
CA TRP A 127 -3.34 10.27 7.40
C TRP A 127 -4.86 10.45 7.42
N LEU A 128 -5.46 10.40 8.61
CA LEU A 128 -6.92 10.34 8.79
C LEU A 128 -7.64 11.65 8.41
N GLU A 129 -6.96 12.80 8.41
CA GLU A 129 -7.55 14.06 7.93
C GLU A 129 -7.94 14.02 6.44
N TRP A 130 -7.48 13.04 5.67
CA TRP A 130 -7.96 12.82 4.30
C TRP A 130 -9.36 12.19 4.24
N TYR A 131 -9.92 11.78 5.39
CA TYR A 131 -11.18 11.04 5.52
C TYR A 131 -12.20 11.75 6.44
N VAL A 132 -12.30 13.07 6.34
CA VAL A 132 -13.21 13.89 7.18
C VAL A 132 -14.68 13.49 7.07
N LYS A 133 -15.11 13.01 5.90
CA LYS A 133 -16.53 12.68 5.64
C LYS A 133 -16.91 11.28 6.12
N GLU A 134 -16.10 10.30 5.76
CA GLU A 134 -16.38 8.89 5.96
C GLU A 134 -15.08 8.11 5.86
N MET A 135 -14.87 7.19 6.81
CA MET A 135 -13.75 6.27 6.79
C MET A 135 -14.02 5.13 5.80
N PRO A 136 -12.97 4.56 5.16
CA PRO A 136 -13.15 3.36 4.37
C PRO A 136 -13.66 2.22 5.27
N LYS A 137 -14.58 1.45 4.72
CA LYS A 137 -14.86 0.12 5.23
C LYS A 137 -13.84 -0.81 4.59
N TRP A 138 -12.98 -1.46 5.36
CA TRP A 138 -12.03 -2.44 4.84
C TRP A 138 -12.68 -3.82 4.73
N MET A 139 -12.03 -4.72 3.99
CA MET A 139 -12.43 -6.13 4.00
C MET A 139 -12.04 -6.78 5.33
N SER A 140 -12.89 -7.63 5.88
CA SER A 140 -12.50 -8.48 7.01
C SER A 140 -11.41 -9.48 6.60
N PRO A 141 -10.65 -10.05 7.54
CA PRO A 141 -9.69 -11.11 7.23
C PRO A 141 -10.31 -12.29 6.46
N GLU A 142 -11.57 -12.64 6.75
CA GLU A 142 -12.32 -13.68 6.04
C GLU A 142 -12.59 -13.26 4.59
N GLU A 143 -13.11 -12.04 4.37
CA GLU A 143 -13.34 -11.52 3.01
C GLU A 143 -12.01 -11.46 2.23
N MET A 144 -10.91 -11.10 2.87
CA MET A 144 -9.58 -11.11 2.26
C MET A 144 -9.19 -12.53 1.80
N LYS A 145 -9.39 -13.57 2.62
CA LYS A 145 -9.12 -14.96 2.23
C LYS A 145 -10.01 -15.44 1.10
N GLU A 146 -11.30 -15.12 1.15
CA GLU A 146 -12.27 -15.44 0.09
C GLU A 146 -11.87 -14.83 -1.26
N ASN A 147 -11.19 -13.68 -1.23
CA ASN A 147 -10.62 -13.02 -2.40
C ASN A 147 -9.18 -13.45 -2.73
N GLY A 148 -8.68 -14.50 -2.07
CA GLY A 148 -7.39 -15.12 -2.35
C GLY A 148 -6.18 -14.39 -1.76
N PHE A 149 -6.35 -13.48 -0.80
CA PHE A 149 -5.21 -12.93 -0.07
C PHE A 149 -4.72 -13.94 0.98
N ASN A 150 -3.42 -14.22 0.98
CA ASN A 150 -2.77 -15.05 2.00
C ASN A 150 -2.53 -14.20 3.26
N VAL A 151 -3.58 -13.92 4.04
CA VAL A 151 -3.47 -13.10 5.26
C VAL A 151 -3.09 -13.93 6.47
N SER A 152 -2.28 -13.35 7.35
CA SER A 152 -1.90 -13.98 8.62
C SER A 152 -3.08 -14.00 9.59
N GLU A 153 -3.41 -15.16 10.14
CA GLU A 153 -4.44 -15.31 11.18
C GLU A 153 -3.91 -15.01 12.58
N ASP A 154 -2.63 -15.25 12.80
CA ASP A 154 -1.98 -15.12 14.10
C ASP A 154 -1.43 -13.70 14.35
N TYR A 155 -1.55 -12.82 13.35
CA TYR A 155 -1.08 -11.46 13.49
C TYR A 155 -2.01 -10.63 14.37
N ILE A 156 -1.48 -10.19 15.51
CA ILE A 156 -2.10 -9.17 16.35
C ILE A 156 -1.50 -7.82 15.95
N PRO A 157 -2.31 -6.89 15.38
CA PRO A 157 -1.83 -5.58 14.96
C PRO A 157 -1.26 -4.75 16.12
N VAL A 158 -0.27 -3.91 15.82
CA VAL A 158 0.23 -2.89 16.74
C VAL A 158 -0.86 -1.89 17.05
N MET A 159 -1.64 -1.50 16.03
CA MET A 159 -2.86 -0.72 16.20
C MET A 159 -4.00 -1.43 15.49
N ASN A 160 -5.08 -1.71 16.22
CA ASN A 160 -6.22 -2.43 15.66
C ASN A 160 -7.14 -1.50 14.85
N GLU A 161 -8.05 -2.11 14.09
CA GLU A 161 -8.98 -1.39 13.21
C GLU A 161 -9.87 -0.40 13.98
N THR A 162 -10.47 -0.82 15.09
CA THR A 162 -11.33 0.04 15.91
C THR A 162 -10.60 1.27 16.42
N GLU A 163 -9.34 1.12 16.82
CA GLU A 163 -8.49 2.23 17.26
C GLU A 163 -8.27 3.23 16.13
N ILE A 164 -7.91 2.76 14.93
CA ILE A 164 -7.65 3.65 13.78
C ILE A 164 -8.93 4.32 13.27
N LEU A 165 -10.03 3.56 13.13
CA LEU A 165 -11.30 4.08 12.60
C LEU A 165 -11.97 5.09 13.55
N GLY A 166 -11.74 4.98 14.87
CA GLY A 166 -12.26 5.91 15.88
C GLY A 166 -11.36 7.12 16.15
N ARG A 167 -10.16 7.16 15.56
CA ARG A 167 -9.15 8.19 15.84
C ARG A 167 -9.39 9.45 15.02
N LYS A 168 -9.04 10.59 15.61
CA LYS A 168 -8.71 11.83 14.90
C LYS A 168 -7.24 12.12 15.17
N GLU A 169 -6.51 12.60 14.17
CA GLU A 169 -5.08 12.84 14.33
C GLU A 169 -4.62 14.06 13.55
N THR A 170 -3.82 14.88 14.21
CA THR A 170 -2.98 15.89 13.56
C THR A 170 -1.91 15.24 12.70
N CYS A 171 -1.23 16.04 11.86
CA CYS A 171 -0.09 15.55 11.10
C CYS A 171 1.01 14.97 12.01
N GLU A 172 1.29 15.60 13.15
CA GLU A 172 2.30 15.10 14.10
C GLU A 172 1.91 13.75 14.70
N GLU A 173 0.67 13.60 15.16
CA GLU A 173 0.16 12.32 15.70
C GLU A 173 0.16 11.20 14.65
N TYR A 174 -0.02 11.53 13.36
CA TYR A 174 0.15 10.58 12.26
C TYR A 174 1.59 10.06 12.13
N TYR A 175 2.58 10.95 12.22
CA TYR A 175 4.00 10.58 12.24
C TYR A 175 4.32 9.73 13.47
N GLU A 176 3.83 10.14 14.65
CA GLU A 176 4.04 9.41 15.91
C GLU A 176 3.50 7.99 15.85
N ARG A 177 2.26 7.79 15.37
CA ARG A 177 1.70 6.43 15.25
C ARG A 177 2.44 5.59 14.20
N SER A 178 2.85 6.21 13.10
CA SER A 178 3.60 5.52 12.03
C SER A 178 4.96 5.06 12.53
N PHE A 179 5.64 5.90 13.32
CA PHE A 179 6.89 5.56 13.97
C PHE A 179 6.72 4.46 15.02
N LYS A 180 5.66 4.52 15.83
CA LYS A 180 5.32 3.46 16.79
C LYS A 180 5.13 2.12 16.10
N VAL A 181 4.31 2.06 15.04
CA VAL A 181 4.08 0.84 14.25
C VAL A 181 5.39 0.30 13.69
N ALA A 182 6.20 1.14 13.06
CA ALA A 182 7.48 0.71 12.50
C ALA A 182 8.44 0.20 13.58
N SER A 183 8.54 0.90 14.71
CA SER A 183 9.43 0.54 15.83
C SER A 183 9.01 -0.77 16.51
N ASP A 184 7.73 -0.92 16.84
CA ASP A 184 7.20 -2.11 17.52
C ASP A 184 7.32 -3.35 16.63
N VAL A 185 7.02 -3.22 15.33
CA VAL A 185 7.23 -4.29 14.36
C VAL A 185 8.72 -4.65 14.28
N LEU A 186 9.61 -3.66 14.15
CA LEU A 186 11.04 -3.94 14.08
C LEU A 186 11.56 -4.56 15.39
N GLN A 187 11.01 -4.21 16.55
CA GLN A 187 11.38 -4.85 17.82
C GLN A 187 10.94 -6.33 17.87
N LYS A 188 9.75 -6.64 17.36
CA LYS A 188 9.16 -7.98 17.40
C LYS A 188 9.66 -8.91 16.29
N TYR A 189 10.05 -8.37 15.14
CA TYR A 189 10.38 -9.13 13.93
C TYR A 189 11.80 -8.79 13.44
N SER A 190 12.52 -9.80 12.98
CA SER A 190 13.91 -9.67 12.49
C SER A 190 14.00 -9.96 10.98
N GLY A 191 15.18 -9.73 10.40
CA GLY A 191 15.43 -9.93 8.97
C GLY A 191 14.94 -8.78 8.09
N LYS A 192 14.50 -9.11 6.87
CA LYS A 192 14.07 -8.15 5.84
C LYS A 192 12.55 -8.04 5.86
N ILE A 193 12.03 -6.88 6.22
CA ILE A 193 10.60 -6.64 6.38
C ILE A 193 10.09 -5.76 5.25
N LEU A 194 8.94 -6.10 4.68
CA LEU A 194 8.22 -5.27 3.70
C LEU A 194 6.98 -4.65 4.34
N PHE A 195 6.85 -3.32 4.27
CA PHE A 195 5.61 -2.58 4.48
C PHE A 195 5.04 -2.15 3.14
N VAL A 196 3.77 -2.42 2.89
CA VAL A 196 3.02 -1.89 1.75
C VAL A 196 1.94 -0.94 2.26
N GLY A 197 2.02 0.32 1.85
CA GLY A 197 1.12 1.37 2.31
C GLY A 197 0.95 2.48 1.28
N HIS A 198 1.04 3.72 1.74
CA HIS A 198 0.69 4.92 0.97
C HIS A 198 1.92 5.77 0.71
N ALA A 199 1.77 6.87 -0.04
CA ALA A 199 2.89 7.77 -0.30
C ALA A 199 3.50 8.31 1.00
N SER A 200 2.64 8.70 1.94
CA SER A 200 3.04 9.22 3.24
C SER A 200 3.73 8.17 4.12
N THR A 201 3.39 6.88 3.97
CA THR A 201 3.99 5.79 4.75
C THR A 201 5.51 5.73 4.58
N LEU A 202 6.03 6.03 3.38
CA LEU A 202 7.49 6.01 3.12
C LEU A 202 8.25 6.97 4.04
N ASP A 203 7.78 8.20 4.19
CA ASP A 203 8.41 9.19 5.07
C ASP A 203 8.01 8.93 6.53
N ALA A 204 6.71 8.74 6.83
CA ALA A 204 6.22 8.62 8.20
C ALA A 204 6.80 7.42 8.96
N CYS A 205 6.97 6.26 8.29
CA CYS A 205 7.57 5.08 8.92
C CYS A 205 9.10 5.06 8.91
N SER A 206 9.78 5.90 8.11
CA SER A 206 11.27 5.90 8.07
C SER A 206 11.91 7.07 8.82
N ARG A 207 11.23 8.21 8.88
CA ARG A 207 11.79 9.50 9.29
C ARG A 207 12.32 9.49 10.72
N GLN A 208 11.48 9.12 11.68
CA GLN A 208 11.88 9.06 13.09
C GLN A 208 12.80 7.87 13.38
N LEU A 209 12.70 6.76 12.63
CA LEU A 209 13.67 5.66 12.74
C LEU A 209 15.10 6.16 12.48
N VAL A 210 15.28 7.01 11.47
CA VAL A 210 16.60 7.58 11.13
C VAL A 210 16.96 8.85 11.90
N GLY A 211 16.29 9.10 13.04
CA GLY A 211 16.58 10.20 13.95
C GLY A 211 16.11 11.58 13.48
N GLN A 212 15.27 11.67 12.44
CA GLN A 212 14.69 12.93 11.99
C GLN A 212 13.38 13.24 12.73
N GLN A 213 13.09 14.54 12.90
CA GLN A 213 11.83 15.01 13.48
C GLN A 213 10.66 14.89 12.49
N PRO A 214 9.41 14.67 12.95
CA PRO A 214 8.20 14.72 12.13
C PRO A 214 8.13 15.95 11.21
N LYS A 215 7.46 15.82 10.07
CA LYS A 215 7.15 17.00 9.24
C LYS A 215 5.86 17.65 9.71
N ASN A 216 5.77 18.96 9.53
CA ASN A 216 4.47 19.64 9.51
C ASN A 216 3.68 19.22 8.26
N GLU A 217 2.38 19.54 8.25
CA GLU A 217 1.46 19.20 7.15
C GLU A 217 1.96 19.70 5.79
N ALA A 218 2.35 20.97 5.69
CA ALA A 218 2.76 21.56 4.41
C ALA A 218 3.97 20.85 3.79
N ASP A 219 4.94 20.46 4.61
CA ASP A 219 6.14 19.77 4.15
C ASP A 219 5.89 18.27 3.89
N MET A 220 4.98 17.64 4.62
CA MET A 220 4.47 16.30 4.29
C MET A 220 3.80 16.32 2.90
N MET A 221 2.91 17.27 2.64
CA MET A 221 2.22 17.40 1.36
C MET A 221 3.20 17.65 0.19
N LYS A 222 4.23 18.47 0.38
CA LYS A 222 5.32 18.64 -0.61
C LYS A 222 6.15 17.36 -0.81
N CYS A 223 6.29 16.54 0.22
CA CYS A 223 7.04 15.29 0.15
C CYS A 223 6.25 14.24 -0.66
N ILE A 224 4.99 13.99 -0.32
CA ILE A 224 4.19 12.93 -0.94
C ILE A 224 3.97 13.13 -2.45
N THR A 225 3.95 14.38 -2.92
CA THR A 225 3.81 14.70 -4.36
C THR A 225 5.02 14.24 -5.19
N LYS A 226 6.17 14.00 -4.55
CA LYS A 226 7.41 13.52 -5.18
C LYS A 226 7.58 12.00 -5.11
N LEU A 227 6.68 11.29 -4.44
CA LEU A 227 6.78 9.85 -4.23
C LEU A 227 5.85 9.14 -5.23
N PRO A 228 6.34 8.64 -6.38
CA PRO A 228 5.48 8.01 -7.38
C PRO A 228 4.90 6.68 -6.87
N LEU A 229 3.92 6.14 -7.62
CA LEU A 229 3.35 4.82 -7.37
C LEU A 229 4.44 3.75 -7.37
N THR A 230 4.33 2.74 -6.52
CA THR A 230 5.36 1.69 -6.31
C THR A 230 6.75 2.17 -5.88
N ALA A 231 6.91 3.45 -5.52
CA ALA A 231 8.13 3.94 -4.90
C ALA A 231 8.44 3.14 -3.62
N ILE A 232 9.73 2.94 -3.36
CA ILE A 232 10.21 2.19 -2.21
C ILE A 232 11.28 2.98 -1.46
N ALA A 233 11.14 3.09 -0.15
CA ALA A 233 12.20 3.50 0.76
C ALA A 233 12.83 2.26 1.40
N ALA A 234 14.14 2.29 1.64
CA ALA A 234 14.85 1.22 2.33
C ALA A 234 15.61 1.79 3.53
N VAL A 235 15.43 1.18 4.70
CA VAL A 235 16.12 1.53 5.94
C VAL A 235 16.88 0.30 6.43
N GLU A 236 18.14 0.45 6.84
CA GLU A 236 18.98 -0.62 7.35
C GLU A 236 19.50 -0.27 8.75
N LEU A 237 19.54 -1.26 9.64
CA LEU A 237 20.19 -1.14 10.94
C LEU A 237 21.70 -1.36 10.75
N ASP A 238 22.49 -0.33 11.02
CA ASP A 238 23.94 -0.40 10.90
C ASP A 238 24.59 -1.12 12.10
N SER A 239 25.91 -1.33 12.02
CA SER A 239 26.69 -1.98 13.09
C SER A 239 26.72 -1.19 14.41
N GLY A 240 26.37 0.10 14.38
CA GLY A 240 26.23 0.96 15.56
C GLY A 240 24.83 0.92 16.16
N SER A 241 23.96 0.00 15.72
CA SER A 241 22.55 -0.08 16.11
C SER A 241 21.76 1.18 15.79
N GLN A 242 22.12 1.89 14.71
CA GLN A 242 21.40 3.05 14.20
C GLN A 242 20.73 2.72 12.87
N TRP A 243 19.47 3.12 12.72
CA TRP A 243 18.75 2.98 11.45
C TRP A 243 19.17 4.10 10.49
N LYS A 244 19.44 3.74 9.24
CA LYS A 244 19.80 4.69 8.17
C LYS A 244 19.04 4.41 6.90
N LEU A 245 18.64 5.47 6.20
CA LEU A 245 18.15 5.37 4.83
C LEU A 245 19.31 4.91 3.94
N ILE A 246 19.05 3.91 3.12
CA ILE A 246 19.99 3.39 2.13
C ILE A 246 19.37 3.47 0.75
N GLU A 247 20.20 3.29 -0.28
CA GLU A 247 19.69 3.17 -1.64
C GLU A 247 18.73 1.97 -1.74
N PRO A 248 17.51 2.18 -2.26
CA PRO A 248 16.58 1.07 -2.44
C PRO A 248 17.09 0.10 -3.51
N PRO A 249 16.79 -1.21 -3.37
CA PRO A 249 17.28 -2.22 -4.31
C PRO A 249 16.64 -2.09 -5.70
N ILE A 250 15.49 -1.43 -5.79
CA ILE A 250 14.71 -1.21 -7.01
C ILE A 250 14.27 0.24 -7.10
N LEU A 251 13.96 0.69 -8.32
CA LEU A 251 13.31 1.97 -8.58
C LEU A 251 11.94 1.73 -9.22
N PRO A 252 10.97 2.63 -8.99
CA PRO A 252 9.65 2.53 -9.61
C PRO A 252 9.73 2.80 -11.13
N PRO A 253 8.82 2.25 -11.94
CA PRO A 253 8.76 2.52 -13.37
C PRO A 253 8.37 3.98 -13.64
N THR A 254 8.98 4.59 -14.64
CA THR A 254 8.60 5.92 -15.17
C THR A 254 7.89 5.74 -16.51
N HIS A 255 6.67 6.24 -16.62
CA HIS A 255 5.89 6.19 -17.86
C HIS A 255 4.91 7.37 -17.96
N LEU A 256 4.42 7.64 -19.18
CA LEU A 256 3.42 8.68 -19.42
C LEU A 256 2.01 8.18 -19.11
N LYS A 257 1.08 9.12 -18.91
CA LYS A 257 -0.36 8.84 -18.88
C LYS A 257 -0.86 8.62 -20.31
N ASN A 258 -1.85 7.74 -20.46
CA ASN A 258 -2.53 7.51 -21.73
C ASN A 258 -3.96 8.09 -21.69
N ALA A 259 -4.39 8.70 -22.79
CA ALA A 259 -5.70 9.35 -22.86
C ALA A 259 -6.81 8.37 -23.24
N ALA A 260 -8.04 8.67 -22.82
CA ALA A 260 -9.23 8.01 -23.34
C ALA A 260 -9.47 8.42 -24.80
N PHE A 261 -9.92 7.49 -25.63
CA PHE A 261 -10.22 7.72 -27.04
C PHE A 261 -11.71 7.48 -27.31
N ASP A 262 -12.40 8.48 -27.85
CA ASP A 262 -13.73 8.32 -28.43
C ASP A 262 -13.61 8.31 -29.95
N TRP A 263 -13.93 7.18 -30.57
CA TRP A 263 -13.84 7.00 -32.02
C TRP A 263 -14.80 7.91 -32.80
N ARG A 264 -15.86 8.43 -32.16
CA ARG A 264 -16.85 9.30 -32.81
C ARG A 264 -16.27 10.63 -33.29
N ILE A 265 -15.11 11.04 -32.79
CA ILE A 265 -14.39 12.23 -33.30
C ILE A 265 -13.93 12.07 -34.76
N LEU A 266 -13.99 10.85 -35.31
CA LEU A 266 -13.65 10.55 -36.69
C LEU A 266 -14.88 10.51 -37.61
N LEU A 267 -16.09 10.74 -37.08
CA LEU A 267 -17.33 10.77 -37.86
C LEU A 267 -17.63 12.15 -38.47
N ASP A 268 -16.74 13.13 -38.24
CA ASP A 268 -16.79 14.44 -38.87
C ASP A 268 -16.50 14.37 -40.38
#